data_AF-A0AAW0GCG1-F1
#
_entry.id   AF-A0AAW0GCG1-F1
#
_cell.length_a   1.000
_cell.length_b   1.000
_cell.length_c   1.000
_cell.angle_alpha   90.00
_cell.angle_beta   90.00
_cell.angle_gamma   90.00
#
_symmetry.space_group_name_H-M   'P 1'
#
loop_
_entity.id
_entity.type
_entity.pdbx_description
1 polymer ?
#
loop_
_entity_poly.entity_id
_entity_poly.type
_entity_poly.pdbx_seq_one_letter_code
_entity_poly.pdbx_strand_id
1 'polypeptide(L)'
;MHLAFRGRNKVPLPPGPRKIPILGNVHMLPFEGQEHTFAEWGKRYGDVIYAKLFRRTTIIVNSFNASRDLMDKRSGNYSDRPPFILLGMMGWEKVLNLLPYGDEFRKQRKWVQDAFQSKKSLQNYRPLQQRAVVELLNRLLDNPGSFDAHFTRYLASIIMEITYGHRVVNEDDKFVGIAERATTETALIGSAGSMLVDFFPILKHFPSWMPGGRFKKKVTHARKCIRDMYDVPYNMALGVAWPSFTSSLLEECITDGKLSRNDEDSIKGAAANLYGGGTETTATVLTIFVLLMVTHPHVYKRLQEEMDKVIGSERLPDFDDRPHLPFLDATIKETLRWHTPVPLG
;
A
#
# COMPACT_ATOMS: atom_id res chain seq x y z
N MET A 1 9.68 44.22 -40.62
CA MET A 1 10.52 43.49 -39.64
C MET A 1 9.61 42.55 -38.86
N HIS A 2 9.25 41.39 -39.43
CA HIS A 2 8.38 40.41 -38.78
C HIS A 2 9.25 39.36 -38.07
N LEU A 3 9.37 39.49 -36.76
CA LEU A 3 9.95 38.47 -35.90
C LEU A 3 8.93 37.33 -35.73
N ALA A 4 9.04 36.32 -36.58
CA ALA A 4 8.40 35.04 -36.37
C ALA A 4 9.06 34.35 -35.16
N PHE A 5 8.34 34.27 -34.04
CA PHE A 5 8.69 33.35 -32.96
C PHE A 5 8.58 31.92 -33.51
N ARG A 6 9.72 31.33 -33.90
CA ARG A 6 9.85 29.89 -34.17
C ARG A 6 9.43 29.13 -32.90
N GLY A 7 8.25 28.53 -32.93
CA GLY A 7 7.77 27.65 -31.86
C GLY A 7 8.75 26.49 -31.66
N ARG A 8 9.07 26.19 -30.38
CA ARG A 8 9.80 24.98 -29.99
C ARG A 8 9.16 23.77 -30.68
N ASN A 9 9.96 22.95 -31.35
CA ASN A 9 9.54 21.66 -31.89
C ASN A 9 8.85 20.85 -30.79
N LYS A 10 7.52 20.73 -30.85
CA LYS A 10 6.76 19.89 -29.94
C LYS A 10 7.03 18.45 -30.34
N VAL A 11 7.83 17.76 -29.55
CA VAL A 11 8.00 16.30 -29.65
C VAL A 11 6.60 15.67 -29.63
N PRO A 12 6.29 14.73 -30.54
CA PRO A 12 4.98 14.08 -30.56
C PRO A 12 4.73 13.37 -29.23
N LEU A 13 3.46 13.38 -28.78
CA LEU A 13 3.04 12.58 -27.64
C LEU A 13 3.15 11.08 -27.98
N PRO A 14 3.33 10.21 -26.96
CA PRO A 14 3.25 8.77 -27.18
C PRO A 14 1.94 8.35 -27.88
N PRO A 15 1.92 7.20 -28.58
CA PRO A 15 0.72 6.68 -29.21
C PRO A 15 -0.36 6.30 -28.17
N GLY A 16 -1.61 6.17 -28.59
CA GLY A 16 -2.66 5.72 -27.69
C GLY A 16 -4.06 5.78 -28.30
N PRO A 17 -5.08 5.32 -27.56
CA PRO A 17 -6.45 5.24 -28.04
C PRO A 17 -7.04 6.60 -28.37
N ARG A 18 -7.85 6.67 -29.43
CA ARG A 18 -8.53 7.89 -29.84
C ARG A 18 -9.48 8.35 -28.74
N LYS A 19 -9.25 9.56 -28.24
CA LYS A 19 -10.07 10.21 -27.21
C LYS A 19 -11.34 10.82 -27.80
N ILE A 20 -12.43 10.80 -27.04
CA ILE A 20 -13.66 11.54 -27.37
C ILE A 20 -13.70 12.88 -26.58
N PRO A 21 -14.46 13.89 -27.07
CA PRO A 21 -14.59 15.15 -26.36
C PRO A 21 -15.06 14.98 -24.90
N ILE A 22 -14.54 15.81 -24.00
CA ILE A 22 -14.86 15.87 -22.55
C ILE A 22 -14.43 14.63 -21.74
N LEU A 23 -14.87 13.41 -22.10
CA LEU A 23 -14.59 12.18 -21.36
C LEU A 23 -13.17 11.66 -21.58
N GLY A 24 -12.56 11.96 -22.72
CA GLY A 24 -11.28 11.39 -23.09
C GLY A 24 -11.40 9.90 -23.41
N ASN A 25 -10.72 9.04 -22.64
CA ASN A 25 -10.68 7.58 -22.81
C ASN A 25 -11.37 6.83 -21.65
N VAL A 26 -11.98 7.52 -20.68
CA VAL A 26 -12.61 6.88 -19.49
C VAL A 26 -13.71 5.89 -19.88
N HIS A 27 -14.47 6.18 -20.94
CA HIS A 27 -15.52 5.29 -21.47
C HIS A 27 -15.00 3.92 -21.95
N MET A 28 -13.69 3.77 -22.13
CA MET A 28 -13.06 2.50 -22.51
C MET A 28 -12.56 1.71 -21.29
N LEU A 29 -12.61 2.31 -20.09
CA LEU A 29 -12.12 1.68 -18.87
C LEU A 29 -13.28 1.05 -18.09
N PRO A 30 -13.17 -0.24 -17.72
CA PRO A 30 -14.11 -0.85 -16.80
C PRO A 30 -13.94 -0.26 -15.39
N PHE A 31 -14.96 -0.44 -14.55
CA PHE A 31 -14.89 -0.05 -13.14
C PHE A 31 -13.87 -0.90 -12.36
N GLU A 32 -13.74 -2.18 -12.72
CA GLU A 32 -12.82 -3.15 -12.14
C GLU A 32 -11.91 -3.75 -13.21
N GLY A 33 -10.69 -4.16 -12.86
CA GLY A 33 -9.78 -4.82 -13.79
C GLY A 33 -9.20 -3.90 -14.88
N GLN A 34 -8.97 -2.62 -14.56
CA GLN A 34 -8.45 -1.62 -15.52
C GLN A 34 -7.08 -1.99 -16.10
N GLU A 35 -6.27 -2.70 -15.33
CA GLU A 35 -4.98 -3.27 -15.72
C GLU A 35 -5.08 -4.16 -16.97
N HIS A 36 -6.20 -4.87 -17.15
CA HIS A 36 -6.41 -5.70 -18.34
C HIS A 36 -6.57 -4.82 -19.59
N THR A 37 -7.35 -3.75 -19.49
CA THR A 37 -7.48 -2.78 -20.59
C THR A 37 -6.15 -2.11 -20.90
N PHE A 38 -5.37 -1.75 -19.88
CA PHE A 38 -4.04 -1.15 -20.08
C PHE A 38 -3.04 -2.12 -20.69
N ALA A 39 -3.06 -3.40 -20.30
CA ALA A 39 -2.25 -4.44 -20.92
C ALA A 39 -2.61 -4.64 -22.40
N GLU A 40 -3.91 -4.66 -22.75
CA GLU A 40 -4.37 -4.72 -24.14
C GLU A 40 -3.96 -3.48 -24.94
N TRP A 41 -4.01 -2.29 -24.33
CA TRP A 41 -3.48 -1.10 -24.97
C TRP A 41 -1.98 -1.19 -25.21
N GLY A 42 -1.22 -1.80 -24.29
CA GLY A 42 0.22 -2.02 -24.48
C GLY A 42 0.53 -2.91 -25.67
N LYS A 43 -0.25 -3.98 -25.89
CA LYS A 43 -0.14 -4.83 -27.08
C LYS A 43 -0.41 -4.04 -28.37
N ARG A 44 -1.30 -3.05 -28.34
CA ARG A 44 -1.76 -2.31 -29.52
C ARG A 44 -0.95 -1.05 -29.83
N TYR A 45 -0.52 -0.32 -28.81
CA TYR A 45 0.11 0.99 -28.95
C TYR A 45 1.59 0.99 -28.52
N GLY A 46 2.07 -0.08 -27.88
CA GLY A 46 3.46 -0.25 -27.45
C GLY A 46 3.70 0.10 -25.98
N ASP A 47 4.97 0.24 -25.64
CA ASP A 47 5.48 0.29 -24.26
C ASP A 47 5.05 1.51 -23.44
N VAL A 48 4.81 2.65 -24.09
CA VAL A 48 4.44 3.92 -23.46
C VAL A 48 3.24 4.48 -24.18
N ILE A 49 2.14 4.64 -23.45
CA ILE A 49 0.82 4.90 -24.03
C ILE A 49 0.29 6.21 -23.46
N TYR A 50 -0.16 7.10 -24.34
CA TYR A 50 -0.84 8.32 -23.96
C TYR A 50 -2.36 8.10 -23.92
N ALA A 51 -2.97 8.44 -22.80
CA ALA A 51 -4.43 8.49 -22.66
C ALA A 51 -4.85 9.79 -21.98
N LYS A 52 -6.13 10.14 -22.13
CA LYS A 52 -6.72 11.27 -21.43
C LYS A 52 -7.90 10.79 -20.58
N LEU A 53 -7.80 10.90 -19.27
CA LEU A 53 -8.89 10.55 -18.37
C LEU A 53 -9.61 11.83 -17.93
N PHE A 54 -10.76 12.11 -18.56
CA PHE A 54 -11.40 13.44 -18.54
C PHE A 54 -10.43 14.55 -18.98
N ARG A 55 -9.97 15.36 -18.01
CA ARG A 55 -9.00 16.44 -18.21
C ARG A 55 -7.58 16.06 -17.81
N ARG A 56 -7.37 14.93 -17.14
CA ARG A 56 -6.05 14.47 -16.71
C ARG A 56 -5.33 13.79 -17.88
N THR A 57 -4.09 14.19 -18.12
CA THR A 57 -3.17 13.49 -19.02
C THR A 57 -2.60 12.29 -18.27
N THR A 58 -2.68 11.11 -18.86
CA THR A 58 -2.21 9.86 -18.25
C THR A 58 -1.23 9.19 -19.19
N ILE A 59 -0.08 8.79 -18.66
CA ILE A 59 0.89 7.93 -19.34
C ILE A 59 0.81 6.55 -18.70
N ILE A 60 0.49 5.55 -19.50
CA ILE A 60 0.55 4.15 -19.09
C ILE A 60 1.90 3.59 -19.55
N VAL A 61 2.61 2.95 -18.62
CA VAL A 61 3.91 2.33 -18.88
C VAL A 61 3.72 0.82 -18.80
N ASN A 62 3.90 0.14 -19.93
CA ASN A 62 3.51 -1.26 -20.09
C ASN A 62 4.69 -2.20 -20.45
N SER A 63 5.93 -1.74 -20.25
CA SER A 63 7.12 -2.59 -20.40
C SER A 63 8.12 -2.38 -19.27
N PHE A 64 8.88 -3.43 -18.95
CA PHE A 64 9.95 -3.38 -17.95
C PHE A 64 11.00 -2.32 -18.28
N ASN A 65 11.42 -2.25 -19.55
CA ASN A 65 12.43 -1.28 -19.99
C ASN A 65 11.94 0.16 -19.83
N ALA A 66 10.71 0.46 -20.26
CA ALA A 66 10.13 1.78 -20.10
C ALA A 66 9.95 2.15 -18.62
N SER A 67 9.50 1.19 -17.78
CA SER A 67 9.38 1.37 -16.33
C SER A 67 10.74 1.71 -15.70
N ARG A 68 11.78 0.91 -15.96
CA ARG A 68 13.13 1.18 -15.46
C ARG A 68 13.68 2.52 -15.96
N ASP A 69 13.49 2.84 -17.24
CA ASP A 69 14.05 4.07 -17.81
C ASP A 69 13.34 5.33 -17.30
N LEU A 70 12.06 5.26 -16.94
CA LEU A 70 11.30 6.38 -16.38
C LEU A 70 11.40 6.41 -14.85
N MET A 71 10.98 5.35 -14.17
CA MET A 71 10.77 5.33 -12.73
C MET A 71 12.03 5.10 -11.91
N ASP A 72 13.07 4.48 -12.49
CA ASP A 72 14.34 4.21 -11.79
C ASP A 72 15.42 5.22 -12.23
N LYS A 73 15.88 5.13 -13.50
CA LYS A 73 16.95 5.99 -14.03
C LYS A 73 16.62 7.48 -14.02
N ARG A 74 15.33 7.84 -14.11
CA ARG A 74 14.83 9.21 -14.09
C ARG A 74 13.86 9.46 -12.94
N SER A 75 13.98 8.68 -11.85
CA SER A 75 13.13 8.76 -10.66
C SER A 75 12.89 10.19 -10.16
N GLY A 76 13.92 11.05 -10.18
CA GLY A 76 13.81 12.45 -9.78
C GLY A 76 12.74 13.27 -10.53
N ASN A 77 12.35 12.86 -11.75
CA ASN A 77 11.32 13.50 -12.56
C ASN A 77 9.91 12.93 -12.32
N TYR A 78 9.80 11.70 -11.81
CA TYR A 78 8.55 10.93 -11.77
C TYR A 78 8.16 10.45 -10.37
N SER A 79 8.89 10.86 -9.33
CA SER A 79 8.61 10.46 -7.94
C SER A 79 7.43 11.19 -7.30
N ASP A 80 6.93 12.27 -7.92
CA ASP A 80 5.83 13.06 -7.37
C ASP A 80 4.48 12.31 -7.42
N ARG A 81 3.50 12.80 -6.66
CA ARG A 81 2.16 12.21 -6.58
C ARG A 81 1.10 13.16 -7.14
N PRO A 82 0.13 12.63 -7.92
CA PRO A 82 -1.01 13.45 -8.33
C PRO A 82 -1.86 13.80 -7.11
N PRO A 83 -2.64 14.90 -7.16
CA PRO A 83 -3.58 15.21 -6.08
C PRO A 83 -4.65 14.11 -5.95
N PHE A 84 -4.66 13.42 -4.81
CA PHE A 84 -5.68 12.47 -4.38
C PHE A 84 -6.75 13.19 -3.56
N ILE A 85 -7.65 13.89 -4.23
CA ILE A 85 -8.56 14.84 -3.59
C ILE A 85 -9.55 14.11 -2.70
N LEU A 86 -10.09 12.98 -3.17
CA LEU A 86 -10.99 12.17 -2.37
C LEU A 86 -10.33 11.72 -1.06
N LEU A 87 -9.14 11.12 -1.15
CA LEU A 87 -8.40 10.61 0.00
C LEU A 87 -7.96 11.73 0.96
N GLY A 88 -7.52 12.89 0.45
CA GLY A 88 -7.24 14.07 1.29
C GLY A 88 -8.50 14.67 1.93
N MET A 89 -9.68 14.54 1.32
CA MET A 89 -10.93 14.91 2.00
C MET A 89 -11.27 13.93 3.14
N MET A 90 -10.81 12.68 3.06
CA MET A 90 -10.97 11.68 4.11
C MET A 90 -9.92 11.77 5.22
N GLY A 91 -8.84 12.55 5.10
CA GLY A 91 -7.81 12.62 6.15
C GLY A 91 -6.51 11.85 5.84
N TRP A 92 -6.38 11.30 4.64
CA TRP A 92 -5.19 10.52 4.26
C TRP A 92 -3.98 11.40 3.83
N GLU A 93 -4.07 12.72 3.93
CA GLU A 93 -3.06 13.69 3.44
C GLU A 93 -1.65 13.56 4.04
N LYS A 94 -1.49 12.83 5.15
CA LYS A 94 -0.21 12.67 5.86
C LYS A 94 0.46 11.32 5.65
N VAL A 95 -0.15 10.39 4.91
CA VAL A 95 0.40 9.05 4.68
C VAL A 95 1.42 9.06 3.56
N LEU A 96 2.57 8.42 3.79
CA LEU A 96 3.76 8.45 2.93
C LEU A 96 3.47 8.16 1.45
N ASN A 97 2.64 7.16 1.13
CA ASN A 97 2.34 6.77 -0.25
C ASN A 97 1.53 7.81 -1.05
N LEU A 98 0.89 8.78 -0.37
CA LEU A 98 0.07 9.84 -0.96
C LEU A 98 0.75 11.23 -0.94
N LEU A 99 1.86 11.37 -0.22
CA LEU A 99 2.59 12.63 -0.12
C LEU A 99 3.22 13.01 -1.47
N PRO A 100 3.09 14.29 -1.89
CA PRO A 100 3.90 14.84 -2.97
C PRO A 100 5.38 14.73 -2.66
N TYR A 101 6.20 14.61 -3.69
CA TYR A 101 7.66 14.54 -3.51
C TYR A 101 8.17 15.89 -2.97
N GLY A 102 8.82 15.84 -1.80
CA GLY A 102 9.28 17.02 -1.09
C GLY A 102 9.91 16.65 0.26
N ASP A 103 10.18 17.65 1.10
CA ASP A 103 10.89 17.44 2.36
C ASP A 103 10.11 16.54 3.33
N GLU A 104 8.78 16.69 3.36
CA GLU A 104 7.89 15.84 4.17
C GLU A 104 7.94 14.36 3.73
N PHE A 105 7.85 14.11 2.42
CA PHE A 105 8.01 12.75 1.87
C PHE A 105 9.38 12.17 2.22
N ARG A 106 10.47 12.93 2.00
CA ARG A 106 11.83 12.45 2.27
C ARG A 106 12.03 12.15 3.77
N LYS A 107 11.48 13.00 4.65
CA LYS A 107 11.50 12.82 6.10
C LYS A 107 10.81 11.51 6.52
N GLN A 108 9.55 11.32 6.14
CA GLN A 108 8.82 10.09 6.46
C GLN A 108 9.44 8.85 5.80
N ARG A 109 9.92 8.99 4.55
CA ARG A 109 10.59 7.88 3.84
C ARG A 109 11.85 7.45 4.56
N LYS A 110 12.65 8.40 5.06
CA LYS A 110 13.85 8.11 5.85
C LYS A 110 13.48 7.33 7.11
N TRP A 111 12.52 7.81 7.90
CA TRP A 111 12.08 7.10 9.11
C TRP A 111 11.66 5.66 8.83
N VAL A 112 10.82 5.45 7.80
CA VAL A 112 10.37 4.10 7.41
C VAL A 112 11.55 3.24 6.91
N GLN A 113 12.49 3.81 6.16
CA GLN A 113 13.67 3.09 5.70
C GLN A 113 14.58 2.68 6.87
N ASP A 114 14.82 3.56 7.84
CA ASP A 114 15.66 3.26 9.01
C ASP A 114 15.04 2.12 9.84
N ALA A 115 13.71 2.06 9.93
CA ALA A 115 12.99 0.99 10.60
C ALA A 115 13.05 -0.36 9.86
N PHE A 116 12.99 -0.38 8.52
CA PHE A 116 12.81 -1.62 7.75
C PHE A 116 13.94 -2.01 6.79
N GLN A 117 14.99 -1.20 6.63
CA GLN A 117 16.14 -1.53 5.79
C GLN A 117 17.40 -1.84 6.60
N SER A 118 17.45 -1.44 7.87
CA SER A 118 18.59 -1.75 8.73
C SER A 118 18.59 -3.24 9.09
N LYS A 119 19.73 -3.92 8.85
CA LYS A 119 19.90 -5.34 9.21
C LYS A 119 19.63 -5.59 10.70
N LYS A 120 20.02 -4.64 11.56
CA LYS A 120 19.80 -4.69 13.01
C LYS A 120 18.30 -4.69 13.35
N SER A 121 17.53 -3.77 12.75
CA SER A 121 16.08 -3.71 12.97
C SER A 121 15.40 -5.00 12.51
N LEU A 122 15.76 -5.50 11.33
CA LEU A 122 15.20 -6.75 10.79
C LEU A 122 15.51 -7.97 11.66
N GLN A 123 16.71 -8.06 12.22
CA GLN A 123 17.08 -9.13 13.17
C GLN A 123 16.26 -9.04 14.46
N ASN A 124 16.01 -7.83 14.97
CA ASN A 124 15.20 -7.61 16.16
C ASN A 124 13.72 -7.99 15.98
N TYR A 125 13.21 -8.00 14.73
CA TYR A 125 11.84 -8.42 14.44
C TYR A 125 11.66 -9.94 14.32
N ARG A 126 12.76 -10.73 14.19
CA ARG A 126 12.66 -12.19 14.03
C ARG A 126 11.92 -12.89 15.19
N PRO A 127 12.22 -12.61 16.49
CA PRO A 127 11.53 -13.28 17.59
C PRO A 127 10.03 -12.98 17.62
N LEU A 128 9.67 -11.74 17.27
CA LEU A 128 8.28 -11.29 17.14
C LEU A 128 7.56 -12.04 16.02
N GLN A 129 8.19 -12.18 14.84
CA GLN A 129 7.63 -12.94 13.71
C GLN A 129 7.47 -14.42 14.06
N GLN A 130 8.47 -15.04 14.69
CA GLN A 130 8.41 -16.43 15.13
C GLN A 130 7.24 -16.67 16.08
N ARG A 131 7.07 -15.82 17.09
CA ARG A 131 5.94 -15.91 18.03
C ARG A 131 4.60 -15.79 17.31
N ALA A 132 4.46 -14.79 16.43
CA ALA A 132 3.22 -14.58 15.68
C ALA A 132 2.90 -15.76 14.74
N VAL A 133 3.91 -16.42 14.16
CA VAL A 133 3.73 -17.63 13.33
C VAL A 133 3.20 -18.79 14.17
N VAL A 134 3.73 -19.02 15.37
CA VAL A 134 3.22 -20.09 16.26
C VAL A 134 1.76 -19.84 16.62
N GLU A 135 1.39 -18.60 16.94
CA GLU A 135 0.00 -18.22 17.22
C GLU A 135 -0.91 -18.42 15.98
N LEU A 136 -0.43 -18.09 14.79
CA LEU A 136 -1.13 -18.34 13.52
C LEU A 136 -1.36 -19.83 13.28
N LEU A 137 -0.33 -20.67 13.47
CA LEU A 137 -0.42 -22.12 13.26
C LEU A 137 -1.43 -22.76 14.20
N ASN A 138 -1.44 -22.39 15.48
CA ASN A 138 -2.44 -22.88 16.43
C ASN A 138 -3.88 -22.52 15.99
N ARG A 139 -4.09 -21.29 15.52
CA ARG A 139 -5.41 -20.85 15.03
C ARG A 139 -5.85 -21.57 13.76
N LEU A 140 -4.91 -21.85 12.86
CA LEU A 140 -5.17 -22.65 11.66
C LEU A 140 -5.52 -24.10 12.01
N LEU A 141 -4.93 -24.66 13.08
CA LEU A 141 -5.30 -25.99 13.58
C LEU A 141 -6.71 -25.99 14.19
N ASP A 142 -7.05 -24.96 14.97
CA ASP A 142 -8.36 -24.86 15.64
C ASP A 142 -9.49 -24.55 14.67
N ASN A 143 -9.29 -23.60 13.74
CA ASN A 143 -10.29 -23.19 12.75
C ASN A 143 -9.63 -22.85 11.40
N PRO A 144 -9.33 -23.86 10.56
CA PRO A 144 -8.70 -23.65 9.25
C PRO A 144 -9.60 -22.92 8.25
N GLY A 145 -10.92 -22.91 8.45
CA GLY A 145 -11.88 -22.29 7.54
C GLY A 145 -11.80 -20.76 7.50
N SER A 146 -11.18 -20.13 8.51
CA SER A 146 -11.03 -18.68 8.64
C SER A 146 -9.60 -18.20 8.39
N PHE A 147 -8.84 -18.90 7.53
CA PHE A 147 -7.42 -18.64 7.29
C PHE A 147 -7.11 -17.21 6.85
N ASP A 148 -8.00 -16.57 6.10
CA ASP A 148 -7.89 -15.18 5.62
C ASP A 148 -7.93 -14.17 6.78
N ALA A 149 -8.86 -14.36 7.71
CA ALA A 149 -8.94 -13.59 8.94
C ALA A 149 -7.70 -13.83 9.81
N HIS A 150 -7.24 -15.08 9.91
CA HIS A 150 -6.03 -15.42 10.65
C HIS A 150 -4.77 -14.77 10.07
N PHE A 151 -4.62 -14.70 8.74
CA PHE A 151 -3.51 -14.00 8.10
C PHE A 151 -3.54 -12.50 8.34
N THR A 152 -4.73 -11.89 8.24
CA THR A 152 -4.92 -10.46 8.53
C THR A 152 -4.50 -10.16 9.97
N ARG A 153 -4.98 -10.96 10.92
CA ARG A 153 -4.63 -10.85 12.34
C ARG A 153 -3.14 -11.06 12.59
N TYR A 154 -2.54 -12.09 12.00
CA TYR A 154 -1.11 -12.40 12.12
C TYR A 154 -0.25 -11.20 11.71
N LEU A 155 -0.60 -10.52 10.62
CA LEU A 155 0.16 -9.37 10.15
C LEU A 155 -0.16 -8.11 10.95
N ALA A 156 -1.41 -7.94 11.38
CA ALA A 156 -1.81 -6.87 12.28
C ALA A 156 -1.07 -6.96 13.63
N SER A 157 -0.91 -8.16 14.20
CA SER A 157 -0.17 -8.34 15.46
C SER A 157 1.30 -7.97 15.33
N ILE A 158 1.93 -8.37 14.23
CA ILE A 158 3.33 -8.02 13.92
C ILE A 158 3.48 -6.50 13.81
N ILE A 159 2.67 -5.87 12.96
CA ILE A 159 2.86 -4.45 12.63
C ILE A 159 2.45 -3.54 13.79
N MET A 160 1.42 -3.90 14.57
CA MET A 160 1.01 -3.13 15.74
C MET A 160 2.10 -3.10 16.81
N GLU A 161 2.79 -4.22 17.01
CA GLU A 161 3.87 -4.30 17.99
C GLU A 161 5.13 -3.56 17.48
N ILE A 162 5.48 -3.68 16.20
CA ILE A 162 6.59 -2.91 15.61
C ILE A 162 6.30 -1.40 15.64
N THR A 163 5.08 -1.00 15.25
CA THR A 163 4.74 0.40 15.05
C THR A 163 4.47 1.12 16.37
N TYR A 164 3.67 0.50 17.25
CA TYR A 164 3.17 1.16 18.46
C TYR A 164 3.59 0.49 19.76
N GLY A 165 4.35 -0.62 19.70
CA GLY A 165 4.72 -1.38 20.91
C GLY A 165 3.53 -2.10 21.53
N HIS A 166 2.43 -2.27 20.78
CA HIS A 166 1.20 -2.88 21.27
C HIS A 166 1.10 -4.34 20.85
N ARG A 167 1.01 -5.22 21.84
CA ARG A 167 0.81 -6.64 21.60
C ARG A 167 -0.68 -6.94 21.45
N VAL A 168 -1.06 -7.43 20.26
CA VAL A 168 -2.42 -7.89 19.96
C VAL A 168 -2.64 -9.27 20.59
N VAL A 169 -3.45 -9.35 21.65
CA VAL A 169 -3.72 -10.60 22.37
C VAL A 169 -5.10 -11.18 22.05
N ASN A 170 -6.14 -10.34 22.09
CA ASN A 170 -7.54 -10.76 21.98
C ASN A 170 -8.08 -10.62 20.55
N GLU A 171 -9.14 -11.35 20.21
CA GLU A 171 -9.81 -11.26 18.89
C GLU A 171 -10.33 -9.85 18.62
N ASP A 172 -11.01 -9.28 19.60
CA ASP A 172 -11.55 -7.93 19.56
C ASP A 172 -10.52 -6.87 19.98
N ASP A 173 -9.34 -6.90 19.36
CA ASP A 173 -8.34 -5.86 19.61
C ASP A 173 -8.85 -4.51 19.11
N LYS A 174 -8.96 -3.57 20.06
CA LYS A 174 -9.51 -2.23 19.81
C LYS A 174 -8.80 -1.52 18.66
N PHE A 175 -7.48 -1.63 18.57
CA PHE A 175 -6.71 -0.87 17.59
C PHE A 175 -6.80 -1.48 16.20
N VAL A 176 -6.78 -2.82 16.12
CA VAL A 176 -7.03 -3.55 14.87
C VAL A 176 -8.42 -3.20 14.34
N GLY A 177 -9.45 -3.26 15.18
CA GLY A 177 -10.82 -2.92 14.77
C GLY A 177 -11.02 -1.45 14.37
N ILE A 178 -10.25 -0.51 14.94
CA ILE A 178 -10.24 0.90 14.50
C ILE A 178 -9.67 1.00 13.07
N ALA A 179 -8.56 0.32 12.81
CA ALA A 179 -7.91 0.37 11.50
C ALA A 179 -8.73 -0.33 10.42
N GLU A 180 -9.28 -1.52 10.71
CA GLU A 180 -10.20 -2.23 9.79
C GLU A 180 -11.42 -1.37 9.42
N ARG A 181 -11.98 -0.65 10.40
CA ARG A 181 -13.08 0.30 10.16
C ARG A 181 -12.64 1.44 9.24
N ALA A 182 -11.46 2.00 9.44
CA ALA A 182 -10.94 3.08 8.59
C ALA A 182 -10.71 2.61 7.14
N THR A 183 -10.16 1.40 6.94
CA THR A 183 -10.04 0.80 5.59
C THR A 183 -11.41 0.57 4.98
N THR A 184 -12.34 -0.07 5.71
CA THR A 184 -13.67 -0.41 5.21
C THR A 184 -14.44 0.84 4.76
N GLU A 185 -14.48 1.88 5.60
CA GLU A 185 -15.15 3.14 5.27
C GLU A 185 -14.50 3.87 4.09
N THR A 186 -13.18 3.73 3.92
CA THR A 186 -12.48 4.25 2.74
C THR A 186 -12.91 3.50 1.48
N ALA A 187 -12.88 2.17 1.50
CA ALA A 187 -13.23 1.32 0.38
C ALA A 187 -14.69 1.51 -0.09
N LEU A 188 -15.63 1.69 0.85
CA LEU A 188 -17.05 1.93 0.55
C LEU A 188 -17.34 3.26 -0.16
N ILE A 189 -16.39 4.20 -0.13
CA ILE A 189 -16.51 5.48 -0.82
C ILE A 189 -15.74 5.44 -2.13
N GLY A 190 -14.52 4.90 -2.14
CA GLY A 190 -13.73 4.72 -3.35
C GLY A 190 -12.23 4.80 -3.09
N SER A 191 -11.47 4.29 -4.06
CA SER A 191 -10.01 4.32 -4.09
C SER A 191 -9.46 5.58 -4.78
N ALA A 192 -8.13 5.71 -4.80
CA ALA A 192 -7.43 6.79 -5.47
C ALA A 192 -7.84 6.93 -6.95
N GLY A 193 -8.39 8.08 -7.34
CA GLY A 193 -8.74 8.34 -8.74
C GLY A 193 -10.03 7.67 -9.22
N SER A 194 -10.81 7.06 -8.32
CA SER A 194 -12.07 6.39 -8.65
C SER A 194 -13.28 7.34 -8.77
N MET A 195 -13.19 8.53 -8.16
CA MET A 195 -14.31 9.46 -8.05
C MET A 195 -14.15 10.69 -8.95
N LEU A 196 -15.27 11.25 -9.42
CA LEU A 196 -15.28 12.47 -10.24
C LEU A 196 -14.58 13.65 -9.55
N VAL A 197 -14.58 13.71 -8.21
CA VAL A 197 -13.88 14.77 -7.46
C VAL A 197 -12.37 14.77 -7.69
N ASP A 198 -11.77 13.60 -7.98
CA ASP A 198 -10.35 13.52 -8.32
C ASP A 198 -10.10 14.15 -9.71
N PHE A 199 -11.00 13.94 -10.67
CA PHE A 199 -10.88 14.56 -11.98
C PHE A 199 -11.28 16.04 -11.96
N PHE A 200 -12.28 16.42 -11.14
CA PHE A 200 -12.87 17.75 -11.05
C PHE A 200 -12.89 18.28 -9.60
N PRO A 201 -11.75 18.76 -9.06
CA PRO A 201 -11.64 19.33 -7.71
C PRO A 201 -12.70 20.35 -7.28
N ILE A 202 -13.34 21.06 -8.22
CA ILE A 202 -14.43 21.98 -7.89
C ILE A 202 -15.59 21.28 -7.15
N LEU A 203 -15.78 19.97 -7.38
CA LEU A 203 -16.79 19.15 -6.71
C LEU A 203 -16.55 19.02 -5.18
N LYS A 204 -15.33 19.25 -4.69
CA LYS A 204 -15.05 19.35 -3.24
C LYS A 204 -15.91 20.44 -2.58
N HIS A 205 -16.22 21.50 -3.30
CA HIS A 205 -16.96 22.66 -2.80
C HIS A 205 -18.48 22.51 -2.96
N PHE A 206 -18.97 21.46 -3.64
CA PHE A 206 -20.40 21.26 -3.83
C PHE A 206 -21.12 21.07 -2.49
N PRO A 207 -22.30 21.68 -2.26
CA PRO A 207 -23.09 21.44 -1.07
C PRO A 207 -23.53 19.98 -0.97
N SER A 208 -23.59 19.44 0.26
CA SER A 208 -23.94 18.03 0.50
C SER A 208 -25.40 17.69 0.15
N TRP A 209 -26.28 18.69 0.02
CA TRP A 209 -27.68 18.55 -0.36
C TRP A 209 -27.91 18.48 -1.88
N MET A 210 -26.95 18.96 -2.68
CA MET A 210 -27.07 19.02 -4.14
C MET A 210 -26.92 17.61 -4.77
N PRO A 211 -27.53 17.31 -5.94
CA PRO A 211 -27.29 16.06 -6.66
C PRO A 211 -25.80 15.79 -6.85
N GLY A 212 -25.35 14.58 -6.51
CA GLY A 212 -23.92 14.21 -6.50
C GLY A 212 -23.12 14.68 -5.28
N GLY A 213 -23.68 15.48 -4.37
CA GLY A 213 -23.01 15.97 -3.15
C GLY A 213 -23.08 15.03 -1.93
N ARG A 214 -23.91 13.98 -1.99
CA ARG A 214 -24.17 13.07 -0.85
C ARG A 214 -22.93 12.31 -0.38
N PHE A 215 -21.94 12.07 -1.26
CA PHE A 215 -20.68 11.41 -0.89
C PHE A 215 -19.93 12.16 0.22
N LYS A 216 -20.11 13.49 0.32
CA LYS A 216 -19.46 14.30 1.37
C LYS A 216 -19.86 13.86 2.78
N LYS A 217 -21.09 13.37 2.99
CA LYS A 217 -21.51 12.83 4.29
C LYS A 217 -20.71 11.57 4.65
N LYS A 218 -20.53 10.66 3.69
CA LYS A 218 -19.70 9.48 3.87
C LYS A 218 -18.24 9.86 4.12
N VAL A 219 -17.70 10.82 3.37
CA VAL A 219 -16.34 11.34 3.55
C VAL A 219 -16.13 11.93 4.95
N THR A 220 -17.10 12.67 5.50
CA THR A 220 -17.02 13.17 6.87
C THR A 220 -16.98 12.04 7.90
N HIS A 221 -17.74 10.96 7.68
CA HIS A 221 -17.72 9.78 8.54
C HIS A 221 -16.35 9.06 8.46
N ALA A 222 -15.89 8.75 7.25
CA ALA A 222 -14.58 8.14 7.03
C ALA A 222 -13.46 8.97 7.65
N ARG A 223 -13.53 10.31 7.55
CA ARG A 223 -12.56 11.22 8.19
C ARG A 223 -12.48 11.08 9.70
N LYS A 224 -13.60 10.78 10.36
CA LYS A 224 -13.59 10.48 11.79
C LYS A 224 -12.86 9.15 12.05
N CYS A 225 -13.17 8.09 11.31
CA CYS A 225 -12.53 6.79 11.45
C CYS A 225 -11.02 6.84 11.22
N ILE A 226 -10.58 7.54 10.17
CA ILE A 226 -9.16 7.71 9.83
C ILE A 226 -8.44 8.53 10.90
N ARG A 227 -9.07 9.58 11.43
CA ARG A 227 -8.50 10.32 12.56
C ARG A 227 -8.37 9.45 13.80
N ASP A 228 -9.38 8.64 14.11
CA ASP A 228 -9.31 7.70 15.24
C ASP A 228 -8.16 6.68 15.03
N MET A 229 -7.93 6.24 13.79
CA MET A 229 -6.80 5.37 13.42
C MET A 229 -5.44 6.04 13.62
N TYR A 230 -5.31 7.35 13.41
CA TYR A 230 -4.08 8.06 13.73
C TYR A 230 -3.92 8.29 15.24
N ASP A 231 -4.93 8.89 15.87
CA ASP A 231 -4.80 9.48 17.19
C ASP A 231 -4.83 8.43 18.30
N VAL A 232 -5.66 7.39 18.18
CA VAL A 232 -5.84 6.42 19.28
C VAL A 232 -4.60 5.57 19.53
N PRO A 233 -3.98 4.92 18.51
CA PRO A 233 -2.72 4.20 18.71
C PRO A 233 -1.55 5.13 19.08
N TYR A 234 -1.49 6.33 18.50
CA TYR A 234 -0.46 7.31 18.81
C TYR A 234 -0.48 7.76 20.28
N ASN A 235 -1.66 8.10 20.80
CA ASN A 235 -1.82 8.54 22.19
C ASN A 235 -1.48 7.42 23.19
N MET A 236 -1.70 6.16 22.81
CA MET A 236 -1.26 5.02 23.61
C MET A 236 0.28 4.91 23.60
N ALA A 237 0.93 5.02 22.44
CA ALA A 237 2.38 4.97 22.33
C ALA A 237 3.07 6.10 23.10
N LEU A 238 2.41 7.26 23.26
CA LEU A 238 2.86 8.34 24.15
C LEU A 238 2.79 7.97 25.64
N GLY A 239 1.83 7.13 26.05
CA GLY A 239 1.51 6.86 27.46
C GLY A 239 2.12 5.58 28.05
N VAL A 240 2.44 4.59 27.21
CA VAL A 240 2.98 3.28 27.64
C VAL A 240 4.13 2.89 26.70
N ALA A 241 5.37 3.17 27.09
CA ALA A 241 6.54 3.04 26.23
C ALA A 241 7.13 1.62 26.24
N TRP A 242 6.52 0.69 25.53
CA TRP A 242 7.32 -0.38 24.92
C TRP A 242 8.07 0.22 23.73
N PRO A 243 9.39 -0.04 23.56
CA PRO A 243 10.13 0.48 22.42
C PRO A 243 9.46 0.11 21.09
N SER A 244 9.19 1.12 20.27
CA SER A 244 8.47 0.98 19.00
C SER A 244 8.90 2.05 18.02
N PHE A 245 8.51 1.90 16.75
CA PHE A 245 8.72 2.93 15.73
C PHE A 245 8.21 4.31 16.18
N THR A 246 6.97 4.37 16.67
CA THR A 246 6.36 5.63 17.10
C THR A 246 7.04 6.20 18.34
N SER A 247 7.32 5.39 19.36
CA SER A 247 7.97 5.89 20.59
C SER A 247 9.40 6.38 20.33
N SER A 248 10.17 5.68 19.49
CA SER A 248 11.54 6.09 19.14
C SER A 248 11.57 7.40 18.35
N LEU A 249 10.63 7.62 17.41
CA LEU A 249 10.55 8.90 16.70
C LEU A 249 10.13 10.05 17.62
N LEU A 250 9.24 9.77 18.58
CA LEU A 250 8.84 10.75 19.58
C LEU A 250 10.01 11.14 20.47
N GLU A 251 10.77 10.17 20.97
CA GLU A 251 11.98 10.41 21.76
C GLU A 251 13.03 11.24 20.99
N GLU A 252 13.29 10.90 19.72
CA GLU A 252 14.20 11.65 18.83
C GLU A 252 13.73 13.12 18.67
N CYS A 253 12.44 13.33 18.36
CA CYS A 253 11.90 14.67 18.13
C CYS A 253 11.80 15.52 19.42
N ILE A 254 11.58 14.88 20.58
CA ILE A 254 11.59 15.55 21.89
C ILE A 254 13.02 15.94 22.28
N THR A 255 13.99 15.05 22.07
CA THR A 255 15.42 15.29 22.38
C THR A 255 15.99 16.45 21.57
N ASP A 256 15.56 16.59 20.32
CA ASP A 256 15.92 17.72 19.46
C ASP A 256 15.21 19.04 19.80
N GLY A 257 14.32 19.06 20.82
CA GLY A 257 13.60 20.24 21.28
C GLY A 257 12.59 20.81 20.28
N LYS A 258 12.13 19.99 19.32
CA LYS A 258 11.46 20.43 18.07
C LYS A 258 10.17 19.70 17.72
N LEU A 259 9.43 19.13 18.69
CA LEU A 259 8.15 18.49 18.35
C LEU A 259 7.10 19.54 17.99
N SER A 260 7.05 19.94 16.71
CA SER A 260 5.98 20.77 16.17
C SER A 260 4.72 19.93 15.95
N ARG A 261 3.55 20.58 15.88
CA ARG A 261 2.30 19.89 15.49
C ARG A 261 2.43 19.19 14.12
N ASN A 262 3.19 19.78 13.20
CA ASN A 262 3.40 19.16 11.90
C ASN A 262 4.21 17.87 12.02
N ASP A 263 5.20 17.82 12.91
CA ASP A 263 5.99 16.60 13.14
C ASP A 263 5.17 15.50 13.79
N GLU A 264 4.31 15.84 14.75
CA GLU A 264 3.31 14.92 15.30
C GLU A 264 2.40 14.32 14.20
N ASP A 265 1.83 15.16 13.34
CA ASP A 265 1.01 14.70 12.21
C ASP A 265 1.82 13.80 11.24
N SER A 266 3.11 14.09 11.08
CA SER A 266 4.02 13.32 10.23
C SER A 266 4.30 11.93 10.82
N ILE A 267 4.54 11.85 12.13
CA ILE A 267 4.76 10.60 12.85
C ILE A 267 3.51 9.74 12.79
N LYS A 268 2.32 10.33 13.04
CA LYS A 268 1.03 9.65 12.90
C LYS A 268 0.81 9.10 11.49
N GLY A 269 1.08 9.93 10.47
CA GLY A 269 0.98 9.55 9.07
C GLY A 269 1.91 8.40 8.68
N ALA A 270 3.16 8.46 9.12
CA ALA A 270 4.15 7.40 8.89
C ALA A 270 3.76 6.09 9.60
N ALA A 271 3.30 6.17 10.85
CA ALA A 271 2.86 5.00 11.62
C ALA A 271 1.64 4.31 10.97
N ALA A 272 0.63 5.08 10.56
CA ALA A 272 -0.52 4.53 9.83
C ALA A 272 -0.12 3.94 8.47
N ASN A 273 0.85 4.54 7.77
CA ASN A 273 1.40 3.98 6.53
C ASN A 273 1.99 2.58 6.76
N LEU A 274 2.69 2.37 7.88
CA LEU A 274 3.23 1.06 8.24
C LEU A 274 2.11 0.04 8.46
N TYR A 275 1.08 0.39 9.22
CA TYR A 275 -0.05 -0.50 9.47
C TYR A 275 -0.74 -0.94 8.17
N GLY A 276 -1.16 0.03 7.35
CA GLY A 276 -1.87 -0.25 6.09
C GLY A 276 -0.99 -1.00 5.08
N GLY A 277 0.27 -0.58 4.93
CA GLY A 277 1.21 -1.20 3.99
C GLY A 277 1.65 -2.61 4.43
N GLY A 278 1.78 -2.87 5.73
CA GLY A 278 2.29 -4.12 6.28
C GLY A 278 1.24 -5.23 6.44
N THR A 279 -0.04 -4.87 6.55
CA THR A 279 -1.11 -5.83 6.83
C THR A 279 -1.75 -6.38 5.56
N GLU A 280 -2.44 -5.54 4.79
CA GLU A 280 -3.34 -5.99 3.71
C GLU A 280 -2.60 -6.63 2.53
N THR A 281 -1.43 -6.08 2.17
CA THR A 281 -0.64 -6.55 1.02
C THR A 281 -0.15 -7.98 1.21
N THR A 282 0.46 -8.26 2.37
CA THR A 282 1.00 -9.58 2.69
C THR A 282 -0.13 -10.59 2.95
N ALA A 283 -1.24 -10.17 3.58
CA ALA A 283 -2.39 -11.03 3.79
C ALA A 283 -2.98 -11.51 2.45
N THR A 284 -3.09 -10.58 1.49
CA THR A 284 -3.54 -10.89 0.12
C THR A 284 -2.64 -11.93 -0.54
N VAL A 285 -1.31 -11.78 -0.44
CA VAL A 285 -0.34 -12.73 -1.01
C VAL A 285 -0.44 -14.11 -0.36
N LEU A 286 -0.63 -14.19 0.97
CA LEU A 286 -0.81 -15.46 1.68
C LEU A 286 -2.12 -16.16 1.26
N THR A 287 -3.22 -15.41 1.13
CA THR A 287 -4.50 -15.92 0.63
C THR A 287 -4.38 -16.45 -0.80
N ILE A 288 -3.70 -15.71 -1.69
CA ILE A 288 -3.40 -16.15 -3.06
C ILE A 288 -2.53 -17.40 -3.04
N PHE A 289 -1.50 -17.46 -2.18
CA PHE A 289 -0.66 -18.65 -2.05
C PHE A 289 -1.49 -19.89 -1.72
N VAL A 290 -2.41 -19.80 -0.74
CA VAL A 290 -3.33 -20.90 -0.41
C VAL A 290 -4.16 -21.31 -1.63
N LEU A 291 -4.75 -20.35 -2.35
CA LEU A 291 -5.51 -20.61 -3.58
C LEU A 291 -4.66 -21.37 -4.62
N LEU A 292 -3.43 -20.93 -4.86
CA LEU A 292 -2.53 -21.56 -5.82
C LEU A 292 -2.12 -22.96 -5.37
N MET A 293 -1.85 -23.18 -4.08
CA MET A 293 -1.48 -24.50 -3.56
C MET A 293 -2.63 -25.50 -3.62
N VAL A 294 -3.87 -25.05 -3.41
CA VAL A 294 -5.07 -25.89 -3.55
C VAL A 294 -5.33 -26.24 -5.03
N THR A 295 -5.17 -25.29 -5.94
CA THR A 295 -5.43 -25.49 -7.38
C THR A 295 -4.29 -26.19 -8.11
N HIS A 296 -3.06 -26.16 -7.57
CA HIS A 296 -1.87 -26.79 -8.13
C HIS A 296 -1.22 -27.74 -7.11
N PRO A 297 -1.89 -28.84 -6.73
CA PRO A 297 -1.45 -29.71 -5.65
C PRO A 297 -0.09 -30.38 -5.89
N HIS A 298 0.33 -30.52 -7.16
CA HIS A 298 1.66 -31.04 -7.50
C HIS A 298 2.79 -30.07 -7.10
N VAL A 299 2.55 -28.75 -7.15
CA VAL A 299 3.49 -27.73 -6.66
C VAL A 299 3.56 -27.80 -5.14
N TYR A 300 2.41 -27.88 -4.48
CA TYR A 300 2.34 -28.01 -3.02
C TYR A 300 3.07 -29.26 -2.51
N LYS A 301 2.85 -30.42 -3.15
CA LYS A 301 3.56 -31.66 -2.81
C LYS A 301 5.08 -31.50 -2.92
N ARG A 302 5.56 -30.86 -4.00
CA ARG A 302 7.00 -30.63 -4.18
C ARG A 302 7.57 -29.64 -3.16
N LEU A 303 6.78 -28.67 -2.70
CA LEU A 303 7.17 -27.83 -1.56
C LEU A 303 7.32 -28.66 -0.29
N GLN A 304 6.35 -29.54 0.01
CA GLN A 304 6.44 -30.42 1.17
C GLN A 304 7.71 -31.30 1.11
N GLU A 305 8.02 -31.87 -0.05
CA GLU A 305 9.24 -32.66 -0.27
C GLU A 305 10.52 -31.84 -0.04
N GLU A 306 10.57 -30.57 -0.46
CA GLU A 306 11.71 -29.68 -0.17
C GLU A 306 11.82 -29.37 1.32
N MET A 307 10.69 -29.04 1.98
CA MET A 307 10.65 -28.74 3.41
C MET A 307 11.09 -29.95 4.26
N ASP A 308 10.57 -31.15 3.95
CA ASP A 308 10.91 -32.39 4.65
C ASP A 308 12.40 -32.74 4.49
N LYS A 309 12.96 -32.50 3.31
CA LYS A 309 14.38 -32.78 3.02
C LYS A 309 15.33 -31.82 3.74
N VAL A 310 14.98 -30.54 3.82
CA VAL A 310 15.88 -29.48 4.32
C VAL A 310 15.74 -29.30 5.83
N ILE A 311 14.52 -29.36 6.35
CA ILE A 311 14.20 -29.02 7.73
C ILE A 311 13.92 -30.28 8.56
N GLY A 312 13.29 -31.29 7.94
CA GLY A 312 12.84 -32.50 8.65
C GLY A 312 11.59 -32.24 9.50
N SER A 313 11.42 -33.06 10.54
CA SER A 313 10.22 -33.05 11.41
C SER A 313 10.50 -32.69 12.88
N GLU A 314 11.76 -32.42 13.24
CA GLU A 314 12.16 -32.19 14.63
C GLU A 314 12.01 -30.74 15.10
N ARG A 315 11.87 -29.78 14.16
CA ARG A 315 11.74 -28.35 14.45
C ARG A 315 10.91 -27.61 13.40
N LEU A 316 10.47 -26.41 13.76
CA LEU A 316 9.88 -25.47 12.81
C LEU A 316 10.96 -24.81 11.93
N PRO A 317 10.59 -24.34 10.71
CA PRO A 317 11.48 -23.56 9.85
C PRO A 317 11.92 -22.25 10.52
N ASP A 318 13.13 -21.79 10.20
CA ASP A 318 13.61 -20.46 10.58
C ASP A 318 14.20 -19.69 9.38
N PHE A 319 14.72 -18.48 9.65
CA PHE A 319 15.22 -17.59 8.60
C PHE A 319 16.53 -18.07 7.96
N ASP A 320 17.30 -18.91 8.66
CA ASP A 320 18.61 -19.37 8.21
C ASP A 320 18.47 -20.58 7.27
N ASP A 321 17.28 -21.20 7.21
CA ASP A 321 16.91 -22.22 6.23
C ASP A 321 16.73 -21.67 4.81
N ARG A 322 16.35 -20.40 4.67
CA ARG A 322 15.92 -19.80 3.38
C ARG A 322 16.89 -20.02 2.21
N PRO A 323 18.23 -19.89 2.36
CA PRO A 323 19.17 -20.17 1.27
C PRO A 323 19.11 -21.61 0.73
N HIS A 324 18.57 -22.54 1.51
CA HIS A 324 18.46 -23.97 1.18
C HIS A 324 17.07 -24.35 0.66
N LEU A 325 16.15 -23.38 0.52
CA LEU A 325 14.76 -23.58 0.05
C LEU A 325 14.51 -22.87 -1.31
N PRO A 326 15.27 -23.21 -2.37
CA PRO A 326 15.16 -22.52 -3.66
C PRO A 326 13.80 -22.72 -4.34
N PHE A 327 13.11 -23.85 -4.15
CA PHE A 327 11.80 -24.08 -4.75
C PHE A 327 10.71 -23.28 -4.04
N LEU A 328 10.78 -23.13 -2.72
CA LEU A 328 9.94 -22.19 -1.96
C LEU A 328 10.13 -20.75 -2.45
N ASP A 329 11.37 -20.28 -2.59
CA ASP A 329 11.65 -18.92 -3.05
C ASP A 329 11.14 -18.67 -4.48
N ALA A 330 11.28 -19.66 -5.37
CA ALA A 330 10.69 -19.63 -6.71
C ALA A 330 9.15 -19.57 -6.66
N THR A 331 8.52 -20.34 -5.78
CA THR A 331 7.06 -20.38 -5.65
C THR A 331 6.49 -19.07 -5.09
N ILE A 332 7.15 -18.46 -4.12
CA ILE A 332 6.79 -17.13 -3.60
C ILE A 332 6.90 -16.08 -4.70
N LYS A 333 7.99 -16.09 -5.47
CA LYS A 333 8.18 -15.19 -6.62
C LYS A 333 7.10 -15.39 -7.68
N GLU A 334 6.74 -16.63 -7.99
CA GLU A 334 5.71 -16.93 -8.97
C GLU A 334 4.32 -16.53 -8.50
N THR A 335 4.02 -16.68 -7.20
CA THR A 335 2.78 -16.19 -6.58
C THR A 335 2.64 -14.68 -6.82
N LEU A 336 3.69 -13.91 -6.51
CA LEU A 336 3.72 -12.45 -6.70
C LEU A 336 3.66 -12.04 -8.18
N ARG A 337 4.28 -12.83 -9.08
CA ARG A 337 4.29 -12.56 -10.53
C ARG A 337 2.92 -12.82 -11.16
N TRP A 338 2.25 -13.90 -10.76
CA TRP A 338 0.99 -14.32 -11.36
C TRP A 338 -0.18 -13.48 -10.84
N HIS A 339 -0.27 -13.30 -9.52
CA HIS A 339 -1.33 -12.53 -8.89
C HIS A 339 -0.73 -11.41 -8.02
N THR A 340 -0.33 -10.33 -8.67
CA THR A 340 0.21 -9.15 -7.97
C THR A 340 -0.89 -8.48 -7.13
N PRO A 341 -0.62 -8.14 -5.85
CA PRO A 341 -1.58 -7.41 -5.01
C PRO A 341 -1.80 -5.96 -5.49
N VAL A 342 -0.89 -5.41 -6.31
CA VAL A 342 -0.97 -4.03 -6.83
C VAL A 342 -0.71 -4.07 -8.36
N PRO A 343 -1.74 -4.29 -9.19
CA PRO A 343 -1.56 -4.48 -10.63
C PRO A 343 -1.29 -3.20 -11.43
N LEU A 344 -1.52 -2.02 -10.84
CA LEU A 344 -1.34 -0.71 -11.51
C LEU A 344 -0.12 0.08 -11.04
N GLY A 345 0.74 -0.53 -10.23
CA GLY A 345 1.93 0.10 -9.65
C GLY A 345 1.65 0.87 -8.35
#